data_AF-A0A9X2AMQ8-F1
#
_entry.id   AF-A0A9X2AMQ8-F1
#
_cell.length_a   1.000
_cell.length_b   1.000
_cell.length_c   1.000
_cell.angle_alpha   90.00
_cell.angle_beta   90.00
_cell.angle_gamma   90.00
#
_symmetry.space_group_name_H-M   'P 1'
#
loop_
_entity.id
_entity.type
_entity.pdbx_description
1 polymer ?
#
loop_
_entity_poly.entity_id
_entity_poly.type
_entity_poly.pdbx_seq_one_letter_code
_entity_poly.pdbx_strand_id
1 'polypeptide(L)'
;MTKKIILYILLFISQVSFGQEISTSLKNYFSIKEIKELNVITDFFQKELCGNSKRKNFGKCVKKIIPKIEKSGGTYIAKKINFRRQKNLLKKISLSTFRKIWSGCRNWSDYEPKYEYYSLCFSGNENYIKFVRELGKTSGYLMKYAETLDVGGLGNLNFIATNILEYPKSMNIENRGVQIVFAIHYLTQNDILNKGKKAFKIIERYNRKKGEK
;
A
#
# COMPACT_ATOMS: atom_id res chain seq x y z
N MET A 1 -4.95 -59.52 -8.63
CA MET A 1 -4.28 -58.44 -7.87
C MET A 1 -4.16 -57.10 -8.63
N THR A 2 -4.64 -56.97 -9.86
CA THR A 2 -4.39 -55.80 -10.73
C THR A 2 -5.41 -54.66 -10.60
N LYS A 3 -6.63 -54.91 -10.09
CA LYS A 3 -7.68 -53.87 -9.98
C LYS A 3 -7.50 -52.89 -8.81
N LYS A 4 -6.80 -53.28 -7.73
CA LYS A 4 -6.57 -52.40 -6.56
C LYS A 4 -5.45 -51.36 -6.75
N ILE A 5 -4.52 -51.60 -7.68
CA ILE A 5 -3.40 -50.69 -7.96
C ILE A 5 -3.86 -49.49 -8.80
N ILE A 6 -4.83 -49.69 -9.70
CA ILE A 6 -5.37 -48.63 -10.56
C ILE A 6 -6.12 -47.55 -9.74
N LEU A 7 -6.77 -47.94 -8.63
CA LEU A 7 -7.48 -47.00 -7.75
C LEU A 7 -6.52 -46.08 -6.98
N TYR A 8 -5.33 -46.56 -6.63
CA TYR A 8 -4.31 -45.76 -5.94
C TYR A 8 -3.60 -44.76 -6.86
N ILE A 9 -3.46 -45.09 -8.16
CA ILE A 9 -2.86 -44.17 -9.14
C ILE A 9 -3.83 -43.03 -9.50
N LEU A 10 -5.14 -43.28 -9.52
CA LEU A 10 -6.16 -42.26 -9.76
C LEU A 10 -6.36 -41.29 -8.58
N LEU A 11 -6.06 -41.72 -7.35
CA LEU A 11 -6.13 -40.87 -6.15
C LEU A 11 -4.91 -39.96 -5.98
N PHE A 12 -3.82 -40.18 -6.72
CA PHE A 12 -2.61 -39.33 -6.66
C PHE A 12 -2.63 -38.15 -7.63
N ILE A 13 -3.53 -38.13 -8.61
CA ILE A 13 -3.60 -37.06 -9.64
C ILE A 13 -4.53 -35.91 -9.20
N SER A 14 -5.31 -36.07 -8.14
CA SER A 14 -6.22 -35.02 -7.63
C SER A 14 -5.57 -33.99 -6.69
N GLN A 15 -4.26 -34.10 -6.43
CA GLN A 15 -3.49 -33.11 -5.66
C GLN A 15 -2.77 -32.09 -6.55
N VAL A 16 -3.22 -31.87 -7.78
CA VAL A 16 -2.91 -30.62 -8.49
C VAL A 16 -3.68 -29.52 -7.78
N SER A 17 -3.05 -29.01 -6.72
CA SER A 17 -3.42 -27.79 -6.04
C SER A 17 -3.72 -26.71 -7.08
N PHE A 18 -4.98 -26.29 -7.10
CA PHE A 18 -5.47 -25.09 -7.78
C PHE A 18 -4.85 -23.86 -7.09
N GLY A 19 -3.54 -23.70 -7.25
CA GLY A 19 -2.78 -22.54 -6.84
C GLY A 19 -2.98 -21.46 -7.88
N GLN A 20 -4.08 -20.70 -7.73
CA GLN A 20 -4.39 -19.46 -8.44
C GLN A 20 -3.14 -18.73 -8.98
N GLU A 21 -3.19 -18.35 -10.26
CA GLU A 21 -2.26 -17.57 -11.11
C GLU A 21 -1.65 -16.27 -10.50
N ILE A 22 -1.82 -16.01 -9.22
CA ILE A 22 -1.35 -14.80 -8.52
C ILE A 22 0.15 -14.89 -8.19
N SER A 23 0.72 -16.10 -8.08
CA SER A 23 2.13 -16.26 -7.71
C SER A 23 3.11 -15.95 -8.85
N THR A 24 2.67 -16.03 -10.10
CA THR A 24 3.50 -15.82 -11.28
C THR A 24 3.74 -14.34 -11.58
N SER A 25 2.77 -13.44 -11.30
CA SER A 25 2.93 -12.02 -11.63
C SER A 25 3.88 -11.25 -10.71
N LEU A 26 3.85 -11.47 -9.39
CA LEU A 26 4.74 -10.78 -8.45
C LEU A 26 6.21 -11.19 -8.60
N LYS A 27 6.47 -12.47 -8.93
CA LYS A 27 7.82 -13.02 -9.07
C LYS A 27 8.60 -12.41 -10.24
N ASN A 28 7.90 -11.82 -11.21
CA ASN A 28 8.52 -11.12 -12.33
C ASN A 28 9.17 -9.78 -11.92
N TYR A 29 8.77 -9.22 -10.78
CA TYR A 29 9.20 -7.89 -10.33
C TYR A 29 9.93 -7.92 -8.98
N PHE A 30 9.68 -8.95 -8.17
CA PHE A 30 10.14 -9.07 -6.80
C PHE A 30 10.70 -10.47 -6.53
N SER A 31 11.81 -10.50 -5.79
CA SER A 31 12.34 -11.73 -5.20
C SER A 31 11.39 -12.32 -4.16
N ILE A 32 11.56 -13.60 -3.83
CA ILE A 32 10.75 -14.29 -2.81
C ILE A 32 10.79 -13.54 -1.47
N LYS A 33 11.97 -13.01 -1.09
CA LYS A 33 12.13 -12.21 0.13
C LYS A 33 11.32 -10.92 0.07
N GLU A 34 11.41 -10.17 -1.02
CA GLU A 34 10.65 -8.93 -1.23
C GLU A 34 9.14 -9.20 -1.21
N ILE A 35 8.67 -10.27 -1.87
CA ILE A 35 7.27 -10.69 -1.84
C ILE A 35 6.80 -10.99 -0.41
N LYS A 36 7.63 -11.68 0.39
CA LYS A 36 7.32 -11.94 1.80
C LYS A 36 7.18 -10.63 2.58
N GLU A 37 8.09 -9.68 2.38
CA GLU A 37 8.06 -8.37 3.05
C GLU A 37 6.88 -7.50 2.59
N LEU A 38 6.54 -7.49 1.29
CA LEU A 38 5.33 -6.85 0.75
C LEU A 38 4.06 -7.42 1.40
N ASN A 39 4.03 -8.71 1.66
CA ASN A 39 2.92 -9.33 2.36
C ASN A 39 2.83 -8.86 3.83
N VAL A 40 3.97 -8.75 4.53
CA VAL A 40 4.01 -8.21 5.89
C VAL A 40 3.53 -6.75 5.94
N ILE A 41 3.96 -5.92 4.98
CA ILE A 41 3.51 -4.53 4.83
C ILE A 41 1.99 -4.48 4.66
N THR A 42 1.47 -5.32 3.78
CA THR A 42 0.04 -5.37 3.47
C THR A 42 -0.78 -5.85 4.66
N ASP A 43 -0.33 -6.90 5.34
CA ASP A 43 -1.03 -7.45 6.51
C ASP A 43 -1.05 -6.45 7.68
N PHE A 44 0.03 -5.68 7.86
CA PHE A 44 0.05 -4.57 8.81
C PHE A 44 -1.03 -3.54 8.48
N PHE A 45 -1.09 -3.07 7.24
CA PHE A 45 -2.08 -2.09 6.80
C PHE A 45 -3.51 -2.60 7.01
N GLN A 46 -3.79 -3.84 6.61
CA GLN A 46 -5.10 -4.46 6.81
C GLN A 46 -5.47 -4.53 8.30
N LYS A 47 -4.50 -4.88 9.16
CA LYS A 47 -4.73 -4.91 10.61
C LYS A 47 -5.04 -3.53 11.18
N GLU A 48 -4.33 -2.48 10.76
CA GLU A 48 -4.61 -1.10 11.19
C GLU A 48 -6.00 -0.64 10.74
N LEU A 49 -6.39 -0.98 9.51
CA LEU A 49 -7.64 -0.49 8.92
C LEU A 49 -8.87 -1.30 9.38
N CYS A 50 -8.73 -2.62 9.45
CA CYS A 50 -9.82 -3.58 9.61
C CYS A 50 -9.79 -4.37 10.93
N GLY A 51 -8.78 -4.15 11.78
CA GLY A 51 -8.57 -4.90 13.02
C GLY A 51 -8.05 -6.33 12.83
N ASN A 52 -7.92 -6.80 11.58
CA ASN A 52 -7.42 -8.13 11.24
C ASN A 52 -6.76 -8.13 9.85
N SER A 53 -5.95 -9.14 9.57
CA SER A 53 -5.25 -9.33 8.29
C SER A 53 -5.79 -10.50 7.46
N LYS A 54 -7.05 -10.92 7.69
CA LYS A 54 -7.65 -12.02 6.92
C LYS A 54 -7.97 -11.51 5.51
N ARG A 55 -7.22 -11.97 4.52
CA ARG A 55 -7.31 -11.53 3.11
C ARG A 55 -8.75 -11.50 2.58
N LYS A 56 -9.51 -12.59 2.76
CA LYS A 56 -10.91 -12.74 2.32
C LYS A 56 -11.88 -11.72 2.95
N ASN A 57 -11.47 -11.05 4.04
CA ASN A 57 -12.30 -10.08 4.74
C ASN A 57 -11.94 -8.64 4.35
N PHE A 58 -10.84 -8.42 3.62
CA PHE A 58 -10.37 -7.08 3.32
C PHE A 58 -11.35 -6.33 2.43
N GLY A 59 -11.82 -6.90 1.31
CA GLY A 59 -12.79 -6.22 0.45
C GLY A 59 -14.09 -5.90 1.17
N LYS A 60 -14.60 -6.81 2.00
CA LYS A 60 -15.78 -6.57 2.86
C LYS A 60 -15.55 -5.43 3.85
N CYS A 61 -14.39 -5.40 4.51
CA CYS A 61 -14.02 -4.32 5.42
C CYS A 61 -13.97 -2.98 4.70
N VAL A 62 -13.27 -2.93 3.55
CA VAL A 62 -13.10 -1.69 2.80
C VAL A 62 -14.45 -1.15 2.33
N LYS A 63 -15.33 -2.00 1.78
CA LYS A 63 -16.69 -1.60 1.40
C LYS A 63 -17.47 -0.96 2.56
N LYS A 64 -17.33 -1.48 3.78
CA LYS A 64 -17.99 -0.93 4.98
C LYS A 64 -17.47 0.44 5.42
N ILE A 65 -16.23 0.80 5.06
CA ILE A 65 -15.65 2.09 5.46
C ILE A 65 -15.77 3.16 4.37
N ILE A 66 -16.19 2.83 3.15
CA ILE A 66 -16.37 3.79 2.04
C ILE A 66 -17.18 5.02 2.47
N PRO A 67 -18.38 4.90 3.10
CA PRO A 67 -19.14 6.08 3.50
C PRO A 67 -18.40 6.99 4.49
N LYS A 68 -17.49 6.41 5.30
CA LYS A 68 -16.67 7.18 6.25
C LYS A 68 -15.53 7.91 5.53
N ILE A 69 -14.98 7.30 4.48
CA ILE A 69 -13.97 7.93 3.62
C ILE A 69 -14.61 9.06 2.81
N GLU A 70 -15.81 8.88 2.24
CA GLU A 70 -16.52 9.95 1.54
C GLU A 70 -16.77 11.16 2.45
N LYS A 71 -17.22 10.92 3.69
CA LYS A 71 -17.48 12.00 4.66
C LYS A 71 -16.21 12.73 5.15
N SER A 72 -15.08 12.02 5.28
CA SER A 72 -13.88 12.54 5.96
C SER A 72 -12.66 12.72 5.04
N GLY A 73 -12.82 12.41 3.75
CA GLY A 73 -11.73 12.22 2.80
C GLY A 73 -10.70 11.17 3.22
N GLY A 74 -9.56 11.17 2.53
CA GLY A 74 -8.47 10.20 2.71
C GLY A 74 -7.76 10.33 4.05
N THR A 75 -8.03 11.41 4.78
CA THR A 75 -7.58 11.56 6.17
C THR A 75 -8.17 10.50 7.10
N TYR A 76 -9.33 9.90 6.75
CA TYR A 76 -9.92 8.80 7.51
C TYR A 76 -8.95 7.62 7.64
N ILE A 77 -8.38 7.18 6.51
CA ILE A 77 -7.48 6.02 6.47
C ILE A 77 -6.18 6.35 7.20
N ALA A 78 -5.60 7.54 6.95
CA ALA A 78 -4.40 7.97 7.65
C ALA A 78 -4.57 7.98 9.17
N LYS A 79 -5.73 8.44 9.68
CA LYS A 79 -6.04 8.44 11.12
C LYS A 79 -6.13 7.04 11.74
N LYS A 80 -6.38 6.00 10.94
CA LYS A 80 -6.43 4.61 11.40
C LYS A 80 -5.06 3.97 11.55
N ILE A 81 -4.06 4.46 10.82
CA ILE A 81 -2.71 3.89 10.81
C ILE A 81 -1.87 4.52 11.91
N ASN A 82 -1.49 3.74 12.92
CA ASN A 82 -0.62 4.22 13.97
C ASN A 82 0.80 4.49 13.44
N PHE A 83 1.19 5.77 13.41
CA PHE A 83 2.47 6.19 12.84
C PHE A 83 3.70 5.57 13.54
N ARG A 84 3.68 5.42 14.87
CA ARG A 84 4.78 4.78 15.60
C ARG A 84 4.94 3.32 15.18
N ARG A 85 3.83 2.60 15.03
CA ARG A 85 3.84 1.20 14.59
C ARG A 85 4.26 1.06 13.13
N GLN A 86 3.85 1.97 12.24
CA GLN A 86 4.35 2.03 10.87
C GLN A 86 5.87 2.21 10.82
N LYS A 87 6.45 3.14 11.59
CA LYS A 87 7.92 3.29 11.64
C LYS A 87 8.62 2.01 12.09
N ASN A 88 8.05 1.31 13.07
CA ASN A 88 8.60 0.04 13.55
C ASN A 88 8.49 -1.07 12.51
N LEU A 89 7.42 -1.10 11.70
CA LEU A 89 7.31 -1.97 10.54
C LEU A 89 8.44 -1.67 9.55
N LEU A 90 8.60 -0.40 9.14
CA LEU A 90 9.56 -0.02 8.10
C LEU A 90 11.01 -0.31 8.48
N LYS A 91 11.37 -0.23 9.77
CA LYS A 91 12.69 -0.66 10.27
C LYS A 91 13.02 -2.14 10.07
N LYS A 92 11.99 -2.99 9.90
CA LYS A 92 12.13 -4.44 9.70
C LYS A 92 12.15 -4.83 8.22
N ILE A 93 11.82 -3.91 7.33
CA ILE A 93 11.83 -4.14 5.89
C ILE A 93 13.27 -4.03 5.40
N SER A 94 13.69 -4.97 4.55
CA SER A 94 15.05 -4.94 4.02
C SER A 94 15.26 -3.72 3.12
N LEU A 95 16.51 -3.26 3.05
CA LEU A 95 16.86 -2.10 2.23
C LEU A 95 16.52 -2.31 0.75
N SER A 96 16.61 -3.54 0.24
CA SER A 96 16.25 -3.87 -1.14
C SER A 96 14.75 -3.66 -1.40
N THR A 97 13.89 -4.23 -0.55
CA THR A 97 12.43 -4.02 -0.65
C THR A 97 12.08 -2.55 -0.46
N PHE A 98 12.69 -1.90 0.54
CA PHE A 98 12.45 -0.49 0.80
C PHE A 98 12.77 0.35 -0.43
N ARG A 99 13.97 0.22 -1.02
CA ARG A 99 14.41 1.01 -2.19
C ARG A 99 13.66 0.69 -3.48
N LYS A 100 13.01 -0.46 -3.60
CA LYS A 100 12.10 -0.75 -4.72
C LYS A 100 10.77 0.00 -4.62
N ILE A 101 10.38 0.43 -3.43
CA ILE A 101 9.07 1.05 -3.20
C ILE A 101 9.27 2.53 -2.90
N TRP A 102 10.05 2.81 -1.86
CA TRP A 102 10.19 4.12 -1.25
C TRP A 102 11.60 4.69 -1.36
N SER A 103 11.64 6.01 -1.31
CA SER A 103 12.82 6.82 -1.06
C SER A 103 12.48 7.88 -0.01
N GLY A 104 13.50 8.60 0.47
CA GLY A 104 13.30 9.77 1.33
C GLY A 104 13.25 11.03 0.46
N CYS A 105 12.13 11.73 0.46
CA CYS A 105 12.02 13.02 -0.22
C CYS A 105 12.24 14.16 0.76
N ARG A 106 12.99 15.15 0.30
CA ARG A 106 13.09 16.45 0.95
C ARG A 106 11.81 17.22 0.68
N ASN A 107 11.26 17.83 1.73
CA ASN A 107 10.10 18.69 1.67
C ASN A 107 10.38 19.96 2.47
N TRP A 108 9.60 20.99 2.19
CA TRP A 108 9.62 22.26 2.90
C TRP A 108 8.25 22.51 3.50
N SER A 109 8.20 23.17 4.65
CA SER A 109 6.93 23.68 5.15
C SER A 109 6.40 24.81 4.26
N ASP A 110 5.08 24.88 4.14
CA ASP A 110 4.46 26.02 3.47
C ASP A 110 4.53 27.30 4.33
N TYR A 111 4.72 27.15 5.65
CA TYR A 111 4.77 28.22 6.64
C TYR A 111 6.17 28.80 6.85
N GLU A 112 6.22 30.06 7.31
CA GLU A 112 7.45 30.77 7.70
C GLU A 112 7.76 30.66 9.22
N PRO A 113 9.04 30.49 9.60
CA PRO A 113 10.17 30.25 8.72
C PRO A 113 10.09 28.89 8.02
N LYS A 114 10.54 28.82 6.76
CA LYS A 114 10.65 27.57 6.02
C LYS A 114 11.44 26.52 6.82
N TYR A 115 10.81 25.37 7.07
CA TYR A 115 11.42 24.24 7.77
C TYR A 115 11.57 23.04 6.83
N GLU A 116 12.79 22.57 6.66
CA GLU A 116 13.10 21.36 5.87
C GLU A 116 12.73 20.09 6.66
N TYR A 117 12.05 19.15 6.00
CA TYR A 117 11.78 17.84 6.58
C TYR A 117 11.80 16.72 5.54
N TYR A 118 12.06 15.50 6.01
CA TYR A 118 12.07 14.30 5.18
C TYR A 118 10.85 13.42 5.44
N SER A 119 10.18 13.02 4.37
CA SER A 119 9.09 12.05 4.36
C SER A 119 9.34 10.94 3.33
N LEU A 120 8.56 9.88 3.42
CA LEU A 120 8.52 8.87 2.36
C LEU A 120 7.91 9.44 1.08
N CYS A 121 8.49 9.05 -0.03
CA CYS A 121 7.92 9.18 -1.37
C CYS A 121 8.24 7.92 -2.16
N PHE A 122 7.76 7.83 -3.40
CA PHE A 122 8.08 6.71 -4.26
C PHE A 122 9.51 6.80 -4.78
N SER A 123 10.17 5.64 -4.86
CA SER A 123 11.55 5.52 -5.34
C SER A 123 11.72 5.77 -6.85
N GLY A 124 10.63 5.72 -7.63
CA GLY A 124 10.70 5.68 -9.09
C GLY A 124 11.23 4.35 -9.64
N ASN A 125 11.34 3.31 -8.81
CA ASN A 125 11.87 2.02 -9.27
C ASN A 125 10.96 1.38 -10.31
N GLU A 126 11.51 1.09 -11.49
CA GLU A 126 10.76 0.53 -12.61
C GLU A 126 10.04 -0.78 -12.28
N ASN A 127 10.59 -1.62 -11.39
CA ASN A 127 9.95 -2.90 -11.07
C ASN A 127 8.61 -2.70 -10.38
N TYR A 128 8.54 -1.75 -9.45
CA TYR A 128 7.28 -1.44 -8.77
C TYR A 128 6.29 -0.80 -9.74
N ILE A 129 6.74 0.13 -10.57
CA ILE A 129 5.89 0.78 -11.58
C ILE A 129 5.36 -0.26 -12.59
N LYS A 130 6.22 -1.10 -13.17
CA LYS A 130 5.84 -2.17 -14.11
C LYS A 130 4.86 -3.15 -13.47
N PHE A 131 5.06 -3.48 -12.19
CA PHE A 131 4.11 -4.29 -11.42
C PHE A 131 2.73 -3.62 -11.32
N VAL A 132 2.66 -2.33 -10.97
CA VAL A 132 1.38 -1.60 -10.90
C VAL A 132 0.73 -1.52 -12.28
N ARG A 133 1.51 -1.28 -13.33
CA ARG A 133 1.05 -1.23 -14.72
C ARG A 133 0.47 -2.56 -15.18
N GLU A 134 1.10 -3.67 -14.80
CA GLU A 134 0.60 -5.02 -15.10
C GLU A 134 -0.76 -5.29 -14.44
N LEU A 135 -0.91 -4.91 -13.16
CA LEU A 135 -2.21 -4.97 -12.50
C LEU A 135 -3.24 -4.05 -13.19
N GLY A 136 -2.79 -2.91 -13.72
CA GLY A 136 -3.59 -1.95 -14.47
C GLY A 136 -4.14 -2.44 -15.80
N LYS A 137 -3.58 -3.49 -16.42
CA LYS A 137 -4.12 -4.05 -17.67
C LYS A 137 -5.56 -4.54 -17.54
N THR A 138 -5.96 -4.94 -16.33
CA THR A 138 -7.34 -5.37 -16.02
C THR A 138 -8.13 -4.31 -15.25
N SER A 139 -7.50 -3.17 -14.95
CA SER A 139 -8.07 -2.08 -14.15
C SER A 139 -7.58 -0.73 -14.67
N GLY A 140 -8.42 -0.05 -15.46
CA GLY A 140 -8.07 1.23 -16.09
C GLY A 140 -7.64 2.33 -15.12
N TYR A 141 -7.99 2.23 -13.83
CA TYR A 141 -7.50 3.15 -12.82
C TYR A 141 -6.08 2.83 -12.33
N LEU A 142 -5.75 1.56 -12.08
CA LEU A 142 -4.38 1.21 -11.67
C LEU A 142 -3.37 1.53 -12.78
N MET A 143 -3.80 1.55 -14.04
CA MET A 143 -3.02 2.10 -15.15
C MET A 143 -2.69 3.58 -14.92
N LYS A 144 -3.71 4.43 -14.70
CA LYS A 144 -3.52 5.86 -14.36
C LYS A 144 -2.66 6.06 -13.11
N TYR A 145 -2.76 5.16 -12.15
CA TYR A 145 -1.90 5.21 -10.98
C TYR A 145 -0.44 4.92 -11.33
N ALA A 146 -0.17 3.90 -12.15
CA ALA A 146 1.18 3.63 -12.64
C ALA A 146 1.77 4.84 -13.38
N GLU A 147 0.99 5.50 -14.24
CA GLU A 147 1.39 6.74 -14.92
C GLU A 147 1.70 7.87 -13.94
N THR A 148 0.91 7.99 -12.86
CA THR A 148 1.18 8.97 -11.79
C THR A 148 2.51 8.66 -11.10
N LEU A 149 2.82 7.37 -10.86
CA LEU A 149 4.08 6.96 -10.26
C LEU A 149 5.28 7.23 -11.19
N ASP A 150 5.12 7.04 -12.51
CA ASP A 150 6.17 7.32 -13.51
C ASP A 150 6.64 8.77 -13.45
N VAL A 151 5.72 9.72 -13.26
CA VAL A 151 6.05 11.15 -13.14
C VAL A 151 6.40 11.58 -11.71
N GLY A 152 6.61 10.62 -10.80
CA GLY A 152 6.99 10.88 -9.40
C GLY A 152 5.83 11.32 -8.49
N GLY A 153 4.59 11.23 -8.95
CA GLY A 153 3.39 11.58 -8.20
C GLY A 153 2.95 10.49 -7.21
N LEU A 154 2.19 10.90 -6.19
CA LEU A 154 1.66 10.00 -5.15
C LEU A 154 0.20 9.58 -5.38
N GLY A 155 -0.52 10.28 -6.27
CA GLY A 155 -1.96 10.15 -6.46
C GLY A 155 -2.78 10.77 -5.31
N ASN A 156 -4.11 10.76 -5.47
CA ASN A 156 -5.06 11.37 -4.53
C ASN A 156 -5.15 10.61 -3.19
N LEU A 157 -5.31 11.33 -2.08
CA LEU A 157 -5.64 10.81 -0.73
C LEU A 157 -6.87 9.87 -0.70
N ASN A 158 -7.85 10.08 -1.59
CA ASN A 158 -9.08 9.28 -1.69
C ASN A 158 -8.94 8.02 -2.54
N PHE A 159 -7.71 7.64 -2.93
CA PHE A 159 -7.38 6.52 -3.82
C PHE A 159 -8.37 5.33 -3.76
N ILE A 160 -8.50 4.67 -2.62
CA ILE A 160 -9.39 3.51 -2.44
C ILE A 160 -10.87 3.84 -2.67
N ALA A 161 -11.36 4.96 -2.13
CA ALA A 161 -12.79 5.28 -2.19
C ALA A 161 -13.21 5.65 -3.60
N THR A 162 -12.46 6.55 -4.25
CA THR A 162 -12.65 6.90 -5.66
C THR A 162 -12.67 5.64 -6.53
N ASN A 163 -11.76 4.70 -6.31
CA ASN A 163 -11.66 3.49 -7.13
C ASN A 163 -12.81 2.52 -6.98
N ILE A 164 -13.22 2.27 -5.74
CA ILE A 164 -14.29 1.30 -5.50
C ILE A 164 -15.63 1.89 -5.92
N LEU A 165 -15.81 3.21 -5.82
CA LEU A 165 -17.04 3.89 -6.21
C LEU A 165 -17.15 4.08 -7.73
N GLU A 166 -16.09 4.58 -8.38
CA GLU A 166 -16.12 4.91 -9.81
C GLU A 166 -15.85 3.69 -10.69
N TYR A 167 -15.10 2.71 -10.20
CA TYR A 167 -14.66 1.53 -10.97
C TYR A 167 -14.91 0.18 -10.24
N PRO A 168 -16.12 -0.06 -9.68
CA PRO A 168 -16.39 -1.25 -8.85
C PRO A 168 -16.21 -2.58 -9.58
N LYS A 169 -16.41 -2.60 -10.90
CA LYS A 169 -16.32 -3.80 -11.75
C LYS A 169 -14.89 -4.16 -12.14
N SER A 170 -13.99 -3.18 -12.27
CA SER A 170 -12.60 -3.40 -12.68
C SER A 170 -11.62 -3.44 -11.50
N MET A 171 -12.08 -3.03 -10.30
CA MET A 171 -11.27 -3.07 -9.08
C MET A 171 -11.41 -4.43 -8.37
N ASN A 172 -10.55 -5.39 -8.70
CA ASN A 172 -10.48 -6.65 -7.96
C ASN A 172 -9.75 -6.47 -6.60
N ILE A 173 -10.45 -5.95 -5.60
CA ILE A 173 -9.89 -5.71 -4.26
C ILE A 173 -9.45 -6.98 -3.52
N GLU A 174 -9.92 -8.15 -3.96
CA GLU A 174 -9.50 -9.44 -3.42
C GLU A 174 -8.15 -9.88 -3.99
N ASN A 175 -7.70 -9.27 -5.10
CA ASN A 175 -6.38 -9.51 -5.67
C ASN A 175 -5.29 -9.01 -4.70
N ARG A 176 -4.33 -9.88 -4.37
CA ARG A 176 -3.28 -9.54 -3.41
C ARG A 176 -2.35 -8.43 -3.90
N GLY A 177 -2.05 -8.38 -5.19
CA GLY A 177 -1.26 -7.31 -5.77
C GLY A 177 -1.94 -5.95 -5.62
N VAL A 178 -3.25 -5.89 -5.84
CA VAL A 178 -4.06 -4.69 -5.58
C VAL A 178 -3.97 -4.25 -4.12
N GLN A 179 -4.08 -5.19 -3.19
CA GLN A 179 -3.98 -4.90 -1.75
C GLN A 179 -2.59 -4.37 -1.37
N ILE A 180 -1.52 -4.87 -2.01
CA ILE A 180 -0.15 -4.37 -1.84
C ILE A 180 -0.06 -2.90 -2.26
N VAL A 181 -0.58 -2.56 -3.45
CA VAL A 181 -0.57 -1.18 -3.97
C VAL A 181 -1.30 -0.24 -3.00
N PHE A 182 -2.46 -0.65 -2.49
CA PHE A 182 -3.21 0.11 -1.50
C PHE A 182 -2.43 0.32 -0.20
N ALA A 183 -1.85 -0.75 0.35
CA ALA A 183 -1.06 -0.64 1.57
C ALA A 183 0.10 0.34 1.40
N ILE A 184 0.84 0.23 0.29
CA ILE A 184 1.96 1.12 -0.01
C ILE A 184 1.48 2.57 -0.11
N HIS A 185 0.45 2.84 -0.92
CA HIS A 185 -0.11 4.19 -1.10
C HIS A 185 -0.44 4.85 0.25
N TYR A 186 -1.22 4.18 1.08
CA TYR A 186 -1.70 4.77 2.34
C TYR A 186 -0.63 4.87 3.41
N LEU A 187 0.35 3.97 3.43
CA LEU A 187 1.50 4.10 4.32
C LEU A 187 2.38 5.29 3.91
N THR A 188 2.61 5.51 2.61
CA THR A 188 3.31 6.72 2.13
C THR A 188 2.58 7.99 2.56
N GLN A 189 1.26 8.06 2.32
CA GLN A 189 0.45 9.21 2.72
C GLN A 189 0.48 9.45 4.23
N ASN A 190 0.39 8.39 5.04
CA ASN A 190 0.44 8.52 6.48
C ASN A 190 1.80 9.08 6.96
N ASP A 191 2.92 8.69 6.35
CA ASP A 191 4.23 9.25 6.69
C ASP A 191 4.29 10.75 6.36
N ILE A 192 3.91 11.13 5.13
CA ILE A 192 3.89 12.53 4.68
C ILE A 192 3.06 13.40 5.63
N LEU A 193 1.82 12.99 5.93
CA LEU A 193 0.92 13.74 6.81
C LEU A 193 1.49 13.89 8.23
N ASN A 194 2.11 12.85 8.78
CA ASN A 194 2.69 12.93 10.14
C ASN A 194 3.97 13.77 10.18
N LYS A 195 4.80 13.70 9.13
CA LYS A 195 6.03 14.50 9.02
C LYS A 195 5.72 15.98 8.82
N GLY A 196 4.77 16.30 7.94
CA GLY A 196 4.27 17.67 7.74
C GLY A 196 3.66 18.26 9.02
N LYS A 197 2.81 17.50 9.74
CA LYS A 197 2.28 17.92 11.06
C LYS A 197 3.38 18.18 12.09
N LYS A 198 4.45 17.37 12.08
CA LYS A 198 5.59 17.58 12.98
C LYS A 198 6.33 18.88 12.61
N ALA A 199 6.57 19.13 11.33
CA ALA A 199 7.18 20.37 10.85
C ALA A 199 6.36 21.60 11.27
N PHE A 200 5.04 21.56 11.05
CA PHE A 200 4.12 22.63 11.47
C PHE A 200 4.24 22.95 12.97
N LYS A 201 4.20 21.92 13.83
CA LYS A 201 4.33 22.10 15.29
C LYS A 201 5.65 22.73 15.73
N ILE A 202 6.74 22.51 14.97
CA ILE A 202 8.04 23.14 15.25
C ILE A 202 7.97 24.63 14.93
N ILE A 203 7.37 24.98 13.80
CA ILE A 203 7.18 26.37 13.36
C ILE A 203 6.29 27.16 14.31
N GLU A 204 5.16 26.59 14.74
CA GLU A 204 4.28 27.23 15.73
C GLU A 204 5.03 27.55 17.03
N ARG A 205 5.85 26.60 17.52
CA ARG A 205 6.67 26.82 18.73
C ARG A 205 7.73 27.90 18.53
N TYR A 206 8.31 27.99 17.35
CA TYR A 206 9.28 29.03 17.00
C TYR A 206 8.60 30.41 17.01
N ASN A 207 7.46 30.54 16.32
CA ASN A 207 6.73 31.81 16.23
C ASN A 207 6.22 32.29 17.59
N ARG A 208 5.73 31.39 18.45
CA ARG A 208 5.33 31.74 19.81
C ARG A 208 6.50 32.31 20.63
N LYS A 209 7.67 31.67 20.58
CA LYS A 209 8.87 32.15 21.27
C LYS A 209 9.39 33.50 20.74
N LYS A 210 9.13 33.82 19.47
CA LYS A 210 9.50 35.10 18.88
C LYS A 210 8.56 36.22 19.33
N GLY A 211 7.26 35.95 19.46
CA GLY A 211 6.27 36.93 19.93
C GLY A 211 6.27 37.18 21.45
N GLU A 212 6.98 36.37 22.22
CA GLU A 212 7.20 36.55 23.67
C GLU A 212 8.45 37.43 23.99
N LYS A 213 9.14 37.95 22.96
CA LYS A 213 10.32 38.83 23.07
C LYS A 213 10.01 40.21 22.52
#